data_AF-A0A317QQY4-F1
#
_entry.id   AF-A0A317QQY4-F1
#
_cell.length_a   1.000
_cell.length_b   1.000
_cell.length_c   1.000
_cell.angle_alpha   90.00
_cell.angle_beta   90.00
_cell.angle_gamma   90.00
#
_symmetry.space_group_name_H-M   'P 1'
#
loop_
_entity.id
_entity.type
_entity.pdbx_description
1 polymer ?
#
loop_
_entity_poly.entity_id
_entity_poly.type
_entity_poly.pdbx_seq_one_letter_code
_entity_poly.pdbx_strand_id
1 'polypeptide(L)'
;MTPDALVLVVGVAVLLLAAWTAWTLTRLRRLEARVARARAVLDHRLRHRAALAEDLASVYSAALGEDRASRLKTAAYEARETPAGDRELAENALGRELRALPRDVPGVPRALLADLAEADARMGLARRFYNDAVRDTALLRQRRLPRLLRLHADRPLPRFFDVEDGLDAVPLGAGVPRA
;
A
#
# COMPACT_ATOMS: atom_id res chain seq x y z
N MET A 1 -48.43 -5.79 27.13
CA MET A 1 -48.24 -5.12 25.83
C MET A 1 -49.24 -5.74 24.87
N THR A 2 -50.05 -4.94 24.16
CA THR A 2 -50.97 -5.47 23.15
C THR A 2 -50.16 -6.06 21.98
N PRO A 3 -50.69 -7.09 21.27
CA PRO A 3 -50.01 -7.69 20.13
C PRO A 3 -49.62 -6.66 19.07
N ASP A 4 -50.43 -5.62 18.87
CA ASP A 4 -50.14 -4.52 17.94
C ASP A 4 -48.91 -3.71 18.35
N ALA A 5 -48.73 -3.46 19.65
CA ALA A 5 -47.55 -2.78 20.16
C ALA A 5 -46.28 -3.61 19.95
N LEU A 6 -46.37 -4.95 20.07
CA LEU A 6 -45.25 -5.85 19.77
C LEU A 6 -44.89 -5.81 18.28
N VAL A 7 -45.87 -5.88 17.39
CA VAL A 7 -45.65 -5.81 15.94
C VAL A 7 -44.99 -4.49 15.55
N LEU A 8 -45.47 -3.37 16.11
CA LEU A 8 -44.87 -2.05 15.87
C LEU A 8 -43.41 -1.98 16.35
N VAL A 9 -43.13 -2.46 17.57
CA VAL A 9 -41.77 -2.48 18.13
C VAL A 9 -40.83 -3.34 17.28
N VAL A 10 -41.28 -4.53 16.87
CA VAL A 10 -40.51 -5.42 15.99
C VAL A 10 -40.28 -4.76 14.62
N GLY A 11 -41.32 -4.15 14.04
CA GLY A 11 -41.22 -3.44 12.76
C GLY A 11 -40.19 -2.31 12.81
N VAL A 12 -40.23 -1.47 13.86
CA VAL A 12 -39.25 -0.39 14.07
C VAL A 12 -37.84 -0.97 14.26
N ALA A 13 -37.68 -2.02 15.06
CA ALA A 13 -36.39 -2.66 15.28
C ALA A 13 -35.78 -3.22 13.96
N VAL A 14 -36.61 -3.82 13.10
CA VAL A 14 -36.19 -4.32 11.78
C VAL A 14 -35.77 -3.18 10.86
N LEU A 15 -36.52 -2.07 10.81
CA LEU A 15 -36.17 -0.90 10.01
C LEU A 15 -34.84 -0.28 10.46
N LEU A 16 -34.62 -0.16 11.77
CA LEU A 16 -33.36 0.33 12.33
C LEU A 16 -32.19 -0.58 11.98
N LEU A 17 -32.37 -1.90 12.07
CA LEU A 17 -31.35 -2.89 11.69
C LEU A 17 -31.02 -2.82 10.20
N ALA A 18 -32.04 -2.68 9.34
CA ALA A 18 -31.87 -2.54 7.90
C ALA A 18 -31.10 -1.25 7.55
N ALA A 19 -31.48 -0.12 8.13
CA ALA A 19 -30.80 1.16 7.94
C ALA A 19 -29.34 1.10 8.41
N TRP A 20 -29.08 0.50 9.58
CA TRP A 20 -27.73 0.32 10.11
C TRP A 20 -26.86 -0.59 9.22
N THR A 21 -27.45 -1.66 8.66
CA THR A 21 -26.78 -2.57 7.74
C THR A 21 -26.43 -1.87 6.43
N ALA A 22 -27.37 -1.13 5.84
CA ALA A 22 -27.15 -0.35 4.62
C ALA A 22 -26.06 0.71 4.79
N TRP A 23 -26.05 1.40 5.94
CA TRP A 23 -25.01 2.36 6.28
C TRP A 23 -23.63 1.70 6.40
N THR A 24 -23.55 0.56 7.11
CA THR A 24 -22.31 -0.20 7.29
C THR A 24 -21.75 -0.72 5.97
N LEU A 25 -22.61 -1.25 5.09
CA LEU A 25 -22.21 -1.72 3.76
C LEU A 25 -21.67 -0.59 2.90
N THR A 26 -22.34 0.57 2.90
CA THR A 26 -21.87 1.76 2.19
C THR A 26 -20.51 2.22 2.70
N ARG A 27 -20.32 2.24 4.02
CA ARG A 27 -19.05 2.60 4.65
C ARG A 27 -17.93 1.63 4.25
N LEU A 28 -18.20 0.33 4.27
CA LEU A 28 -17.25 -0.69 3.87
C LEU A 28 -16.84 -0.53 2.40
N ARG A 29 -17.80 -0.35 1.47
CA ARG A 29 -17.53 -0.11 0.05
C ARG A 29 -16.64 1.12 -0.18
N ARG A 30 -16.85 2.19 0.59
CA ARG A 30 -16.01 3.40 0.53
C ARG A 30 -14.57 3.12 0.98
N LEU A 31 -14.37 2.33 2.03
CA LEU A 31 -13.04 1.94 2.48
C LEU A 31 -12.34 1.01 1.48
N GLU A 32 -13.04 0.01 0.94
CA GLU A 32 -12.50 -0.87 -0.11
C GLU A 32 -12.08 -0.06 -1.36
N ALA A 33 -12.91 0.88 -1.79
CA ALA A 33 -12.57 1.78 -2.90
C ALA A 33 -11.38 2.71 -2.57
N ARG A 34 -11.17 3.07 -1.31
CA ARG A 34 -9.99 3.83 -0.87
C ARG A 34 -8.73 2.96 -0.93
N VAL A 35 -8.81 1.72 -0.45
CA VAL A 35 -7.70 0.75 -0.55
C VAL A 35 -7.32 0.51 -2.01
N ALA A 36 -8.28 0.25 -2.89
CA ALA A 36 -8.04 0.03 -4.32
C ALA A 36 -7.35 1.23 -4.98
N ARG A 37 -7.80 2.46 -4.68
CA ARG A 37 -7.17 3.69 -5.18
C ARG A 37 -5.75 3.87 -4.64
N ALA A 38 -5.55 3.68 -3.34
CA ALA A 38 -4.22 3.77 -2.74
C ALA A 38 -3.25 2.72 -3.32
N ARG A 39 -3.75 1.50 -3.58
CA ARG A 39 -2.99 0.45 -4.24
C ARG A 39 -2.56 0.85 -5.66
N ALA A 40 -3.48 1.40 -6.46
CA ALA A 40 -3.16 1.85 -7.81
C ALA A 40 -2.11 2.97 -7.82
N VAL A 41 -2.18 3.91 -6.87
CA VAL A 41 -1.17 4.96 -6.69
C VAL A 41 0.18 4.35 -6.34
N LEU A 42 0.23 3.44 -5.38
CA LEU A 42 1.46 2.74 -5.00
C LEU A 42 2.06 1.97 -6.19
N ASP A 43 1.26 1.20 -6.93
CA ASP A 43 1.71 0.45 -8.10
C ASP A 43 2.29 1.35 -9.20
N HIS A 44 1.70 2.52 -9.43
CA HIS A 44 2.24 3.51 -10.35
C HIS A 44 3.61 4.04 -9.90
N ARG A 45 3.76 4.37 -8.60
CA ARG A 45 5.03 4.86 -8.06
C ARG A 45 6.14 3.81 -8.12
N LEU A 46 5.83 2.56 -7.80
CA LEU A 46 6.76 1.44 -7.90
C LEU A 46 7.25 1.24 -9.35
N ARG A 47 6.32 1.23 -10.32
CA ARG A 47 6.68 1.11 -11.74
C ARG A 47 7.50 2.28 -12.26
N HIS A 48 7.16 3.50 -11.86
CA HIS A 48 7.91 4.69 -12.24
C HIS A 48 9.35 4.64 -11.71
N ARG A 49 9.53 4.24 -10.45
CA ARG A 49 10.85 4.03 -9.86
C ARG A 49 11.66 2.97 -10.60
N ALA A 50 11.05 1.81 -10.89
CA ALA A 50 11.72 0.75 -11.64
C ALA A 50 12.15 1.21 -13.04
N ALA A 51 11.31 1.99 -13.73
CA ALA A 51 11.66 2.56 -15.03
C ALA A 51 12.86 3.52 -14.93
N LEU A 52 12.87 4.43 -13.95
CA LEU A 52 14.02 5.33 -13.74
C LEU A 52 15.32 4.56 -13.42
N ALA A 53 15.22 3.46 -12.66
CA ALA A 53 16.37 2.61 -12.35
C ALA A 53 16.89 1.86 -13.60
N GLU A 54 16.00 1.40 -14.47
CA GLU A 54 16.37 0.78 -15.75
C GLU A 54 16.98 1.78 -16.73
N ASP A 55 16.41 2.99 -16.84
CA ASP A 55 16.98 4.08 -17.64
C ASP A 55 18.38 4.45 -17.14
N LEU A 56 18.55 4.55 -15.82
CA LEU A 56 19.85 4.79 -15.20
C LEU A 56 20.85 3.68 -15.55
N ALA A 57 20.45 2.41 -15.42
CA ALA A 57 21.31 1.27 -15.71
C ALA A 57 21.69 1.14 -17.20
N SER A 58 20.77 1.47 -18.11
CA SER A 58 20.96 1.31 -19.55
C SER A 58 21.74 2.47 -20.18
N VAL A 59 21.45 3.71 -19.79
CA VAL A 59 22.10 4.90 -20.36
C VAL A 59 23.47 5.16 -19.74
N TYR A 60 23.64 4.85 -18.46
CA TYR A 60 24.85 5.18 -17.70
C TYR A 60 25.64 3.96 -17.23
N SER A 61 25.56 2.85 -17.97
CA SER A 61 26.25 1.59 -17.61
C SER A 61 27.76 1.78 -17.41
N ALA A 62 28.40 2.56 -18.28
CA ALA A 62 29.84 2.87 -18.19
C ALA A 62 30.21 3.65 -16.91
N ALA A 63 29.34 4.55 -16.45
CA ALA A 63 29.55 5.34 -15.24
C ALA A 63 29.31 4.53 -13.95
N LEU A 64 28.35 3.59 -13.99
CA LEU A 64 28.01 2.73 -12.86
C LEU A 64 28.97 1.54 -12.69
N GLY A 65 29.64 1.15 -13.78
CA GLY A 65 30.34 -0.11 -13.93
C GLY A 65 29.40 -1.22 -14.40
N GLU A 66 29.86 -2.04 -15.35
CA GLU A 66 29.04 -3.04 -16.05
C GLU A 66 28.33 -4.01 -15.09
N ASP A 67 29.04 -4.50 -14.07
CA ASP A 67 28.47 -5.42 -13.08
C ASP A 67 27.31 -4.79 -12.30
N ARG A 68 27.44 -3.52 -11.91
CA ARG A 68 26.38 -2.82 -11.16
C ARG A 68 25.23 -2.45 -12.08
N ALA A 69 25.51 -1.98 -13.29
CA ALA A 69 24.49 -1.69 -14.28
C ALA A 69 23.64 -2.94 -14.58
N SER A 70 24.29 -4.10 -14.74
CA SER A 70 23.62 -5.39 -14.95
C SER A 70 22.75 -5.78 -13.75
N ARG A 71 23.27 -5.72 -12.51
CA ARG A 71 22.46 -6.03 -11.30
C ARG A 71 21.27 -5.09 -11.15
N LEU A 72 21.46 -3.79 -11.35
CA LEU A 72 20.39 -2.80 -11.22
C LEU A 72 19.30 -3.03 -12.29
N LYS A 73 19.71 -3.33 -13.52
CA LYS A 73 18.78 -3.65 -14.62
C LYS A 73 17.95 -4.90 -14.31
N THR A 74 18.59 -5.96 -13.82
CA THR A 74 17.88 -7.19 -13.40
C THR A 74 16.89 -6.91 -12.27
N ALA A 75 17.32 -6.21 -11.23
CA ALA A 75 16.44 -5.87 -10.10
C ALA A 75 15.25 -4.98 -10.52
N ALA A 76 15.48 -4.01 -11.42
CA ALA A 76 14.42 -3.16 -11.97
C ALA A 76 13.42 -3.95 -12.82
N TYR A 77 13.91 -4.89 -13.64
CA TYR A 77 13.08 -5.79 -14.44
C TYR A 77 12.21 -6.69 -13.54
N GLU A 78 12.82 -7.34 -12.54
CA GLU A 78 12.09 -8.18 -11.59
C GLU A 78 11.02 -7.38 -10.84
N ALA A 79 11.33 -6.19 -10.32
CA ALA A 79 10.38 -5.33 -9.63
C ALA A 79 9.15 -4.95 -10.49
N ARG A 80 9.31 -4.89 -11.82
CA ARG A 80 8.22 -4.58 -12.76
C ARG A 80 7.38 -5.80 -13.13
N GLU A 81 8.02 -6.95 -13.34
CA GLU A 81 7.36 -8.16 -13.86
C GLU A 81 6.81 -9.08 -12.77
N THR A 82 7.30 -8.98 -11.51
CA THR A 82 6.83 -9.85 -10.43
C THR A 82 5.36 -9.57 -10.06
N PRO A 83 4.49 -10.61 -10.03
CA PRO A 83 3.11 -10.49 -9.58
C PRO A 83 3.00 -9.95 -8.15
N ALA A 84 1.88 -9.32 -7.82
CA ALA A 84 1.67 -8.60 -6.56
C ALA A 84 1.95 -9.40 -5.27
N GLY A 85 1.90 -10.73 -5.30
CA GLY A 85 2.17 -11.60 -4.15
C GLY A 85 3.64 -11.65 -3.72
N ASP A 86 4.57 -11.68 -4.68
CA ASP A 86 6.02 -11.79 -4.43
C ASP A 86 6.77 -10.47 -4.69
N ARG A 87 6.03 -9.44 -5.09
CA ARG A 87 6.59 -8.15 -5.51
C ARG A 87 7.38 -7.42 -4.43
N GLU A 88 7.07 -7.65 -3.15
CA GLU A 88 7.81 -7.06 -2.02
C GLU A 88 9.30 -7.44 -2.05
N LEU A 89 9.62 -8.71 -2.34
CA LEU A 89 11.00 -9.18 -2.41
C LEU A 89 11.77 -8.54 -3.56
N ALA A 90 11.13 -8.41 -4.73
CA ALA A 90 11.71 -7.77 -5.90
C ALA A 90 11.95 -6.26 -5.66
N GLU A 91 10.99 -5.57 -5.06
CA GLU A 91 11.12 -4.15 -4.70
C GLU A 91 12.19 -3.91 -3.61
N ASN A 92 12.38 -4.87 -2.69
CA ASN A 92 13.47 -4.85 -1.72
C ASN A 92 14.83 -5.03 -2.39
N ALA A 93 14.95 -5.95 -3.36
CA ALA A 93 16.17 -6.13 -4.13
C ALA A 93 16.55 -4.86 -4.89
N LEU A 94 15.58 -4.25 -5.60
CA LEU A 94 15.78 -2.96 -6.25
C LEU A 94 16.19 -1.87 -5.26
N GLY A 95 15.48 -1.75 -4.13
CA GLY A 95 15.80 -0.78 -3.09
C GLY A 95 17.21 -0.94 -2.51
N ARG A 96 17.71 -2.18 -2.38
CA ARG A 96 19.10 -2.45 -1.95
C ARG A 96 20.12 -1.97 -2.97
N GLU A 97 19.93 -2.26 -4.25
CA GLU A 97 20.84 -1.79 -5.30
C GLU A 97 20.84 -0.25 -5.40
N LEU A 98 19.66 0.38 -5.28
CA LEU A 98 19.52 1.83 -5.29
C LEU A 98 20.21 2.50 -4.09
N ARG A 99 20.08 1.94 -2.88
CA ARG A 99 20.78 2.46 -1.69
C ARG A 99 22.29 2.24 -1.73
N ALA A 100 22.75 1.25 -2.47
CA ALA A 100 24.17 1.00 -2.67
C ALA A 100 24.81 1.99 -3.68
N LEU A 101 24.01 2.83 -4.35
CA LEU A 101 24.53 3.88 -5.22
C LEU A 101 25.20 5.00 -4.41
N PRO A 102 26.39 5.46 -4.83
CA PRO A 102 26.96 6.70 -4.31
C PRO A 102 26.00 7.88 -4.52
N ARG A 103 26.02 8.86 -3.61
CA ARG A 103 25.22 10.10 -3.75
C ARG A 103 25.61 10.95 -4.94
N ASP A 104 26.85 10.79 -5.41
CA ASP A 104 27.35 11.42 -6.63
C ASP A 104 28.06 10.34 -7.45
N VAL A 105 27.61 10.14 -8.68
CA VAL A 105 28.21 9.17 -9.61
C VAL A 105 28.78 9.96 -10.77
N PRO A 106 30.12 10.01 -10.94
CA PRO A 106 30.74 10.71 -12.06
C PRO A 106 30.17 10.23 -13.39
N GLY A 107 29.72 11.16 -14.24
CA GLY A 107 29.10 10.84 -15.54
C GLY A 107 27.59 10.66 -15.50
N VAL A 108 26.95 10.64 -14.32
CA VAL A 108 25.49 10.65 -14.17
C VAL A 108 25.01 12.07 -13.80
N PRO A 109 23.99 12.62 -14.46
CA PRO A 109 23.42 13.90 -14.08
C PRO A 109 22.86 13.88 -12.65
N ARG A 110 23.25 14.86 -11.83
CA ARG A 110 22.73 15.02 -10.46
C ARG A 110 21.20 15.18 -10.41
N ALA A 111 20.61 15.78 -11.45
CA ALA A 111 19.16 15.89 -11.57
C ALA A 111 18.48 14.52 -11.61
N LEU A 112 19.04 13.55 -12.33
CA LEU A 112 18.50 12.18 -12.42
C LEU A 112 18.57 11.46 -11.06
N LEU A 113 19.68 11.61 -10.34
CA LEU A 113 19.83 11.05 -8.99
C LEU A 113 18.84 11.70 -8.00
N ALA A 114 18.57 13.00 -8.15
CA ALA A 114 17.58 13.71 -7.36
C ALA A 114 16.15 13.24 -7.68
N ASP A 115 15.81 13.04 -8.96
CA ASP A 115 14.51 12.53 -9.40
C ASP A 115 14.26 11.13 -8.85
N LEU A 116 15.28 10.28 -8.82
CA LEU A 116 15.22 8.93 -8.25
C LEU A 116 14.99 8.96 -6.73
N ALA A 117 15.70 9.83 -6.02
CA ALA A 117 15.51 10.02 -4.58
C ALA A 117 14.10 10.57 -4.26
N GLU A 118 13.59 11.48 -5.09
CA GLU A 118 12.21 11.97 -4.98
C GLU A 118 11.19 10.85 -5.26
N ALA A 119 11.43 10.01 -6.27
CA ALA A 119 10.58 8.86 -6.57
C ALA A 119 10.52 7.88 -5.39
N ASP A 120 11.66 7.61 -4.74
CA ASP A 120 11.72 6.80 -3.52
C ASP A 120 10.93 7.41 -2.37
N ALA A 121 11.09 8.72 -2.10
CA ALA A 121 10.34 9.40 -1.05
C ALA A 121 8.82 9.36 -1.30
N ARG A 122 8.39 9.60 -2.54
CA ARG A 122 6.98 9.55 -2.94
C ARG A 122 6.40 8.12 -2.87
N MET A 123 7.21 7.10 -3.17
CA MET A 123 6.84 5.70 -3.00
C MET A 123 6.59 5.38 -1.53
N GLY A 124 7.49 5.77 -0.63
CA GLY A 124 7.31 5.57 0.82
C GLY A 124 6.02 6.21 1.36
N LEU A 125 5.67 7.42 0.90
CA LEU A 125 4.39 8.05 1.23
C LEU A 125 3.19 7.26 0.70
N ALA A 126 3.25 6.78 -0.55
CA ALA A 126 2.19 5.95 -1.12
C ALA A 126 1.99 4.63 -0.35
N ARG A 127 3.08 3.99 0.08
CA ARG A 127 3.06 2.78 0.92
C ARG A 127 2.34 3.05 2.25
N ARG A 128 2.67 4.16 2.92
CA ARG A 128 2.00 4.58 4.16
C ARG A 128 0.49 4.79 3.96
N PHE A 129 0.09 5.55 2.94
CA PHE A 129 -1.35 5.77 2.65
C PHE A 129 -2.10 4.48 2.33
N TYR A 130 -1.46 3.55 1.61
CA TYR A 130 -2.03 2.23 1.35
C TYR A 130 -2.20 1.45 2.67
N ASN A 131 -1.16 1.38 3.49
CA ASN A 131 -1.19 0.66 4.77
C ASN A 131 -2.21 1.26 5.76
N ASP A 132 -2.40 2.58 5.77
CA ASP A 132 -3.45 3.23 6.56
C ASP A 132 -4.85 2.85 6.06
N ALA A 133 -5.07 2.82 4.76
CA ALA A 133 -6.35 2.38 4.18
C ALA A 133 -6.63 0.89 4.49
N VAL A 134 -5.61 0.04 4.45
CA VAL A 134 -5.68 -1.38 4.83
C VAL A 134 -6.08 -1.49 6.31
N ARG A 135 -5.42 -0.72 7.19
CA ARG A 135 -5.69 -0.68 8.63
C ARG A 135 -7.12 -0.25 8.92
N ASP A 136 -7.59 0.84 8.32
CA ASP A 136 -8.95 1.34 8.49
C ASP A 136 -10.00 0.27 8.09
N THR A 137 -9.73 -0.45 7.00
CA THR A 137 -10.59 -1.53 6.50
C THR A 137 -10.59 -2.72 7.47
N ALA A 138 -9.42 -3.12 7.97
CA ALA A 138 -9.28 -4.20 8.94
C ALA A 138 -10.02 -3.88 10.26
N LEU A 139 -9.84 -2.67 10.79
CA LEU A 139 -10.50 -2.22 12.03
C LEU A 139 -12.03 -2.24 11.90
N LEU A 140 -12.59 -1.84 10.74
CA LEU A 140 -14.03 -1.91 10.52
C LEU A 140 -14.53 -3.36 10.43
N ARG A 141 -13.82 -4.23 9.69
CA ARG A 141 -14.20 -5.64 9.50
C ARG A 141 -14.07 -6.48 10.77
N GLN A 142 -13.24 -6.08 11.72
CA GLN A 142 -13.09 -6.73 13.03
C GLN A 142 -14.21 -6.42 14.03
N ARG A 143 -15.07 -5.42 13.77
CA ARG A 143 -16.19 -5.09 14.68
C ARG A 143 -17.19 -6.25 14.77
N ARG A 144 -17.76 -6.46 15.96
CA ARG A 144 -18.64 -7.61 16.27
C ARG A 144 -19.84 -7.72 15.34
N LEU A 145 -20.58 -6.62 15.13
CA LEU A 145 -21.83 -6.66 14.35
C LEU A 145 -21.61 -6.98 12.85
N PRO A 146 -20.67 -6.34 12.12
CA PRO A 146 -20.35 -6.75 10.75
C PRO A 146 -19.90 -8.21 10.64
N ARG A 147 -19.14 -8.69 11.64
CA ARG A 147 -18.63 -10.07 11.68
C ARG A 147 -19.76 -11.09 11.90
N LEU A 148 -20.70 -10.79 12.81
CA LEU A 148 -21.87 -11.64 13.08
C LEU A 148 -22.78 -11.75 11.86
N LEU A 149 -23.00 -10.65 11.14
CA LEU A 149 -23.81 -10.62 9.92
C LEU A 149 -23.06 -11.13 8.67
N ARG A 150 -21.80 -11.56 8.81
CA ARG A 150 -20.95 -12.09 7.72
C ARG A 150 -20.94 -11.20 6.46
N LEU A 151 -21.04 -9.87 6.62
CA LEU A 151 -21.19 -8.91 5.51
C LEU A 151 -20.00 -8.87 4.54
N HIS A 152 -18.91 -9.57 4.87
CA HIS A 152 -17.62 -9.55 4.18
C HIS A 152 -16.93 -10.92 4.18
N ALA A 153 -17.71 -12.01 4.25
CA ALA A 153 -17.19 -13.38 4.29
C ALA A 153 -16.43 -13.77 3.02
N ASP A 154 -16.83 -13.27 1.85
CA ASP A 154 -16.32 -13.74 0.56
C ASP A 154 -15.10 -12.95 0.05
N ARG A 155 -14.60 -11.98 0.83
CA ARG A 155 -13.49 -11.12 0.39
C ARG A 155 -12.27 -11.28 1.30
N PRO A 156 -11.08 -11.60 0.77
CA PRO A 156 -9.87 -11.65 1.58
C PRO A 156 -9.59 -10.28 2.22
N LEU A 157 -8.92 -10.25 3.37
CA LEU A 157 -8.45 -9.00 3.96
C LEU A 157 -7.35 -8.43 3.05
N PRO A 158 -7.38 -7.13 2.71
CA PRO A 158 -6.24 -6.54 2.02
C PRO A 158 -4.99 -6.69 2.91
N ARG A 159 -3.87 -7.07 2.30
CA ARG A 159 -2.60 -7.29 2.99
C ARG A 159 -1.79 -6.00 3.03
N PHE A 160 -1.10 -5.76 4.14
CA PHE A 160 -0.10 -4.70 4.22
C PHE A 160 0.98 -4.93 3.17
N PHE A 161 1.54 -3.83 2.67
CA PHE A 161 2.69 -3.86 1.77
C PHE A 161 3.92 -3.47 2.55
N ASP A 162 4.85 -4.40 2.71
CA ASP A 162 6.08 -4.22 3.46
C ASP A 162 7.30 -4.24 2.54
N VAL A 163 8.07 -3.15 2.57
CA VAL A 163 9.28 -2.98 1.76
C VAL A 163 10.33 -2.36 2.66
N GLU A 164 11.50 -2.98 2.69
CA GLU A 164 12.72 -2.47 3.31
C GLU A 164 13.18 -1.25 2.50
N ASP A 165 12.58 -0.09 2.75
CA ASP A 165 12.93 1.17 2.10
C ASP A 165 13.81 2.06 2.99
N GLY A 166 13.91 1.76 4.30
CA GLY A 166 14.62 2.60 5.27
C GLY A 166 13.87 3.90 5.59
N LEU A 167 12.68 4.09 5.01
CA LEU A 167 11.83 5.26 5.19
C LEU A 167 10.90 5.13 6.40
N ASP A 168 10.97 4.01 7.12
CA ASP A 168 10.23 3.79 8.37
C ASP A 168 10.74 4.65 9.55
N ALA A 169 11.89 5.31 9.40
CA ALA A 169 12.56 6.10 10.45
C ALA A 169 11.97 7.49 10.74
N VAL A 170 10.65 7.69 10.53
CA VAL A 170 9.94 8.82 11.16
C VAL A 170 8.87 8.27 12.09
N PRO A 171 9.19 8.09 13.39
CA PRO A 171 8.21 7.78 14.41
C PRO A 171 7.41 9.06 14.72
N LEU A 172 6.32 9.29 13.98
CA LEU A 172 5.29 10.21 14.46
C LEU A 172 4.41 9.46 15.45
N GLY A 173 4.68 9.67 16.73
CA GLY A 173 3.72 9.45 17.80
C GLY A 173 3.83 8.09 18.49
N ALA A 174 4.64 8.07 19.55
CA ALA A 174 4.39 7.22 20.70
C ALA A 174 2.93 7.38 21.16
N GLY A 175 2.23 6.26 21.35
CA GLY A 175 0.85 6.28 21.80
C GLY A 175 0.20 4.90 21.84
N VAL A 176 0.89 3.91 22.40
CA VAL A 176 0.22 2.72 22.93
C VAL A 176 -0.06 2.97 24.41
N PRO A 177 -1.31 3.07 24.85
CA PRO A 177 -1.68 2.57 26.16
C PRO A 177 -2.19 1.14 25.99
N ARG A 178 -1.43 0.21 26.58
CA ARG A 178 -1.97 -1.07 27.04
C ARG A 178 -2.90 -0.78 28.22
N ALA A 179 -4.13 -1.29 28.15
CA ALA A 179 -4.92 -1.75 29.30
C ALA A 179 -6.00 -2.70 28.75
#